data_AF-A0A383BZJ8-F1
#
_entry.id   AF-A0A383BZJ8-F1
#
_cell.length_a   1.000
_cell.length_b   1.000
_cell.length_c   1.000
_cell.angle_alpha   90.00
_cell.angle_beta   90.00
_cell.angle_gamma   90.00
#
_symmetry.space_group_name_H-M   'P 1'
#
loop_
_entity.id
_entity.type
_entity.pdbx_description
1 polymer ?
#
loop_
_entity_poly.entity_id
_entity_poly.type
_entity_poly.pdbx_seq_one_letter_code
_entity_poly.pdbx_strand_id
1 'polypeptide(L)' 'MPLLPEYDLSGKVAILATTGGDQAPHLALALSEAGALVFTIARHQSHLTAVLQAVEG' A
#
# COMPACT_ATOMS: atom_id res chain seq x y z
N MET A 1 15.02 5.39 -3.17
CA MET A 1 15.85 4.46 -3.97
C MET A 1 15.44 4.58 -5.42
N PRO A 2 16.32 4.38 -6.41
CA PRO A 2 15.88 4.24 -7.80
C PRO A 2 15.00 2.99 -7.93
N LEU A 3 13.82 3.14 -8.52
CA LEU A 3 12.90 2.04 -8.79
C LEU A 3 13.43 1.26 -10.00
N LEU A 4 13.61 -0.06 -9.85
CA LEU A 4 14.01 -0.92 -10.98
C LEU A 4 12.80 -1.13 -11.91
N PRO A 5 12.99 -1.22 -13.24
CA PRO A 5 11.89 -1.34 -14.19
C PRO A 5 10.94 -2.51 -13.92
N GLU A 6 11.44 -3.64 -13.40
CA GLU A 6 10.63 -4.80 -13.04
C GLU A 6 9.67 -4.57 -11.87
N TYR A 7 9.89 -3.50 -11.08
CA TYR A 7 9.03 -3.08 -9.98
C TYR A 7 8.21 -1.83 -10.32
N ASP A 8 8.26 -1.33 -11.55
CA ASP A 8 7.40 -0.22 -11.97
C ASP A 8 5.94 -0.69 -12.09
N LEU A 9 5.10 -0.17 -11.20
CA LEU A 9 3.66 -0.42 -11.15
C LEU A 9 2.85 0.78 -11.65
N SER A 10 3.48 1.73 -12.33
CA SER A 10 2.81 2.90 -12.92
C SER A 10 1.59 2.50 -13.75
N GLY A 11 0.46 3.14 -13.45
CA GLY A 11 -0.82 2.86 -14.13
C GLY A 11 -1.47 1.52 -13.75
N LYS A 12 -0.98 0.83 -12.71
CA LYS A 12 -1.60 -0.37 -12.14
C LYS A 12 -2.39 -0.01 -10.87
N VAL A 13 -3.32 -0.90 -10.53
CA VAL A 13 -4.05 -0.88 -9.25
C VAL A 13 -3.64 -2.13 -8.46
N ALA A 14 -3.20 -1.95 -7.21
CA ALA A 14 -2.91 -3.04 -6.29
C ALA A 14 -4.02 -3.14 -5.24
N ILE A 15 -4.59 -4.35 -5.08
CA ILE A 15 -5.59 -4.61 -4.04
C ILE A 15 -4.90 -5.23 -2.84
N LEU A 16 -4.92 -4.53 -1.70
CA LEU A 16 -4.35 -5.00 -0.44
C LEU A 16 -5.47 -5.42 0.50
N ALA A 17 -5.72 -6.72 0.61
CA ALA A 17 -6.61 -7.26 1.63
C ALA A 17 -5.80 -7.59 2.90
N THR A 18 -6.16 -7.00 4.03
CA THR A 18 -5.43 -7.16 5.29
C THR A 18 -6.34 -7.48 6.47
N THR A 19 -5.87 -8.36 7.34
CA THR A 19 -6.45 -8.60 8.67
C THR A 19 -5.80 -7.74 9.76
N GLY A 20 -4.81 -6.90 9.41
CA GLY A 20 -4.06 -6.03 10.31
C GLY A 20 -2.57 -6.34 10.35
N GLY A 21 -1.93 -5.92 11.45
CA GLY A 21 -0.50 -6.08 11.67
C GLY A 21 0.35 -4.99 11.03
N ASP A 22 1.61 -4.95 11.42
CA ASP A 22 2.48 -3.81 11.15
C ASP A 22 3.01 -3.78 9.71
N GLN A 23 2.87 -4.88 8.97
CA GLN A 23 3.39 -5.01 7.61
C GLN A 23 2.48 -4.42 6.54
N ALA A 24 1.16 -4.35 6.78
CA ALA A 24 0.22 -3.85 5.78
C ALA A 24 0.46 -2.37 5.42
N PRO A 25 0.72 -1.45 6.38
CA PRO A 25 1.09 -0.07 6.07
C PRO A 25 2.39 0.02 5.25
N HIS A 26 3.42 -0.75 5.60
CA HIS A 26 4.69 -0.74 4.88
C HIS A 26 4.56 -1.25 3.45
N LEU A 27 3.77 -2.32 3.24
CA LEU A 27 3.50 -2.84 1.91
C LEU A 27 2.70 -1.86 1.05
N ALA A 28 1.69 -1.21 1.62
CA ALA A 28 0.90 -0.18 0.91
C ALA A 28 1.78 0.98 0.46
N LEU A 29 2.67 1.47 1.33
CA LEU A 29 3.63 2.51 1.01
C LEU A 29 4.56 2.07 -0.15
N ALA A 30 5.15 0.88 -0.06
CA ALA A 30 6.04 0.37 -1.10
C ALA A 30 5.34 0.23 -2.47
N LEU A 31 4.08 -0.22 -2.48
CA LEU A 31 3.28 -0.30 -3.72
C LEU A 31 2.96 1.08 -4.30
N SER A 32 2.68 2.06 -3.43
CA SER A 32 2.45 3.44 -3.85
C SER A 32 3.72 4.10 -4.40
N GLU A 33 4.87 3.91 -3.74
CA GLU A 33 6.18 4.39 -4.21
C GLU A 33 6.59 3.75 -5.54
N ALA A 34 6.15 2.52 -5.79
CA ALA A 34 6.29 1.84 -7.08
C ALA A 34 5.34 2.37 -8.17
N GLY A 35 4.47 3.33 -7.87
CA GLY A 35 3.56 3.98 -8.83
C GLY A 35 2.18 3.35 -8.95
N ALA A 36 1.84 2.37 -8.11
CA ALA A 36 0.51 1.78 -8.09
C ALA A 36 -0.51 2.67 -7.37
N LEU A 37 -1.77 2.63 -7.83
CA LEU A 37 -2.90 3.04 -7.01
C LEU A 37 -3.24 1.90 -6.04
N VAL A 38 -3.28 2.16 -4.74
CA VAL A 38 -3.52 1.13 -3.72
C VAL A 38 -4.97 1.16 -3.23
N PHE A 39 -5.68 0.05 -3.40
CA PHE A 39 -7.03 -0.14 -2.86
C PHE A 39 -6.98 -1.11 -1.67
N THR A 40 -7.18 -0.59 -0.47
CA THR A 40 -7.05 -1.37 0.78
C THR A 40 -8.40 -1.86 1.28
N ILE A 41 -8.49 -3.16 1.55
CA ILE A 41 -9.64 -3.81 2.18
C ILE A 41 -9.21 -4.27 3.57
N ALA A 42 -9.77 -3.67 4.61
CA ALA A 42 -9.50 -4.04 5.99
C ALA A 42 -10.79 -4.37 6.74
N ARG A 43 -10.74 -5.39 7.60
CA ARG A 43 -11.88 -5.77 8.45
C ARG A 43 -12.16 -4.75 9.56
N HIS A 44 -11.11 -4.14 10.10
CA HIS A 44 -11.19 -3.18 11.20
C HIS A 44 -10.77 -1.80 10.74
N GLN A 45 -11.52 -0.78 11.14
CA GLN A 45 -11.25 0.61 10.80
C GLN A 45 -9.84 1.04 11.23
N SER A 46 -9.37 0.61 12.40
CA SER A 46 -8.03 0.91 12.90
C SER A 46 -6.92 0.46 11.94
N HIS A 47 -7.08 -0.68 11.27
CA HIS A 47 -6.11 -1.19 10.31
C HIS A 47 -6.15 -0.40 9.00
N LEU A 48 -7.34 0.00 8.54
CA LEU A 48 -7.47 0.88 7.38
C LEU A 48 -6.84 2.24 7.67
N THR A 49 -7.10 2.82 8.84
CA THR A 49 -6.51 4.09 9.28
C THR A 49 -4.99 4.01 9.34
N ALA A 50 -4.42 2.92 9.87
CA ALA A 50 -2.96 2.73 9.89
C ALA A 50 -2.35 2.68 8.49
N VAL A 51 -3.04 2.03 7.53
CA VAL A 51 -2.60 2.01 6.14
C VAL A 51 -2.68 3.41 5.51
N LEU A 52 -3.81 4.11 5.65
CA LEU A 52 -3.99 5.47 5.11
C LEU A 52 -2.94 6.45 5.63
N GLN A 53 -2.67 6.43 6.94
CA GLN A 53 -1.64 7.26 7.56
C GLN A 53 -0.23 7.02 6.99
N ALA A 54 0.07 5.80 6.54
CA ALA A 54 1.36 5.49 5.95
C ALA A 54 1.50 5.95 4.49
N VAL A 55 0.40 6.10 3.75
CA VAL A 55 0.44 6.54 2.34
C VAL A 55 0.17 8.04 2.15
N GLU A 56 -0.47 8.69 3.13
CA GLU A 56 -0.76 10.13 3.12
C GLU A 56 0.32 10.99 3.81
N GLY A 57 1.21 10.36 4.58
CA GLY A 57 2.33 11.01 5.27
C GLY A 57 3.49 11.36 4.35
#